data_AF-A0A2K3LR18-F1
#
_entry.id   AF-A0A2K3LR18-F1
#
_cell.length_a   1.000
_cell.length_b   1.000
_cell.length_c   1.000
_cell.angle_alpha   90.00
_cell.angle_beta   90.00
_cell.angle_gamma   90.00
#
_symmetry.space_group_name_H-M   'P 1'
#
loop_
_entity.id
_entity.type
_entity.pdbx_description
1 polymer ?
#
loop_
_entity_poly.entity_id
_entity_poly.type
_entity_poly.pdbx_seq_one_letter_code
_entity_poly.pdbx_strand_id
1 'polypeptide(L)'
;MESSKGKDSNERFPLSGVVADCVKRWFKDTLREAKAGDVNMQILVGQMYYSGYGIPKDAQKGKLWLTKASRLRSQVWKVGDKRPGYNASDSDSDESNEDS
;
A
#
# COMPACT_ATOMS: atom_id res chain seq x y z
N MET A 1 34.93 -39.39 -3.67
CA MET A 1 33.92 -39.23 -4.72
C MET A 1 32.67 -38.69 -4.04
N GLU A 2 32.42 -37.38 -4.19
CA GLU A 2 31.28 -36.67 -3.61
C GLU A 2 29.96 -37.27 -4.10
N SER A 3 29.21 -37.85 -3.16
CA SER A 3 27.91 -38.44 -3.43
C SER A 3 26.91 -37.31 -3.65
N SER A 4 26.56 -37.10 -4.93
CA SER A 4 25.53 -36.15 -5.37
C SER A 4 24.19 -36.58 -4.81
N LYS A 5 23.76 -35.94 -3.72
CA LYS A 5 22.45 -36.16 -3.11
C LYS A 5 21.40 -35.57 -4.06
N GLY A 6 20.72 -36.45 -4.79
CA GLY A 6 19.56 -36.11 -5.60
C GLY A 6 18.53 -35.38 -4.74
N LYS A 7 18.07 -34.22 -5.21
CA LYS A 7 17.03 -33.45 -4.55
C LYS A 7 15.71 -34.20 -4.77
N ASP A 8 15.26 -34.90 -3.74
CA ASP A 8 13.93 -35.51 -3.69
C ASP A 8 12.88 -34.45 -4.00
N SER A 9 12.18 -34.60 -5.12
CA SER A 9 11.14 -33.68 -5.61
C SER A 9 9.83 -33.73 -4.81
N ASN A 10 9.88 -34.16 -3.54
CA ASN A 10 8.73 -34.40 -2.68
C ASN A 10 8.95 -33.96 -1.23
N GLU A 11 9.80 -32.95 -1.00
CA GLU A 11 9.89 -32.27 0.30
C GLU A 11 8.58 -31.50 0.56
N ARG A 12 7.76 -32.02 1.48
CA ARG A 12 6.59 -31.30 1.99
C ARG A 12 7.06 -30.14 2.86
N PHE A 13 6.98 -28.94 2.33
CA PHE A 13 7.19 -27.73 3.10
C PHE A 13 5.92 -27.39 3.89
N PRO A 14 6.06 -26.94 5.15
CA PRO A 14 4.91 -26.41 5.87
C PRO A 14 4.37 -25.19 5.12
N LEU A 15 3.04 -25.09 5.00
CA LEU A 15 2.37 -23.97 4.33
C LEU A 15 2.84 -22.62 4.88
N SER A 16 3.11 -22.55 6.18
CA SER A 16 3.67 -21.37 6.84
C SER A 16 5.03 -20.95 6.26
N GLY A 17 5.91 -21.91 5.93
CA GLY A 17 7.22 -21.64 5.32
C GLY A 17 7.09 -21.13 3.89
N VAL A 18 6.22 -21.74 3.10
CA VAL A 18 5.96 -21.30 1.71
C VAL A 18 5.37 -19.89 1.69
N VAL A 19 4.39 -19.61 2.57
CA VAL A 19 3.79 -18.29 2.71
C VAL A 19 4.83 -17.27 3.17
N ALA A 20 5.68 -17.62 4.15
CA ALA A 20 6.75 -16.73 4.61
C ALA A 20 7.74 -16.39 3.48
N ASP A 21 8.09 -17.36 2.62
CA ASP A 21 8.95 -17.14 1.46
C ASP A 21 8.29 -16.27 0.39
N CYS A 22 7.00 -16.47 0.11
CA CYS A 22 6.24 -15.60 -0.78
C CYS A 22 6.22 -14.16 -0.27
N VAL A 23 5.97 -13.96 1.03
CA VAL A 23 5.93 -12.61 1.63
C VAL A 23 7.30 -11.95 1.62
N LYS A 24 8.39 -12.69 1.87
CA LYS A 24 9.77 -12.18 1.72
C LYS A 24 10.06 -11.70 0.29
N ARG A 25 9.66 -12.48 -0.71
CA ARG A 25 9.83 -12.11 -2.13
C ARG A 25 8.99 -10.89 -2.49
N TRP A 26 7.73 -10.89 -2.07
CA TRP A 26 6.83 -9.76 -2.28
C TRP A 26 7.36 -8.47 -1.65
N PHE A 27 7.94 -8.53 -0.44
CA PHE A 27 8.62 -7.39 0.17
C PHE A 27 9.75 -6.86 -0.70
N LYS A 28 10.57 -7.75 -1.26
CA LYS A 28 11.71 -7.38 -2.10
C LYS A 28 11.27 -6.69 -3.40
N ASP A 29 10.23 -7.20 -4.05
CA ASP A 29 9.68 -6.62 -5.27
C ASP A 29 9.04 -5.25 -4.98
N THR A 30 8.25 -5.16 -3.91
CA THR A 30 7.68 -3.88 -3.47
C THR A 30 8.75 -2.85 -3.15
N LEU A 31 9.85 -3.27 -2.50
CA LEU A 31 10.98 -2.39 -2.18
C LEU A 31 11.68 -1.86 -3.43
N ARG A 32 11.76 -2.66 -4.48
CA ARG A 32 12.31 -2.25 -5.78
C ARG A 32 11.44 -1.15 -6.40
N GLU A 33 10.13 -1.33 -6.44
CA GLU A 33 9.21 -0.35 -7.00
C GLU A 33 9.12 0.92 -6.13
N ALA A 34 9.17 0.78 -4.80
CA ALA A 34 9.24 1.91 -3.88
C ALA A 34 10.49 2.77 -4.10
N LYS A 35 11.62 2.13 -4.46
CA LYS A 35 12.87 2.81 -4.84
C LYS A 35 12.80 3.44 -6.23
N ALA A 36 12.01 2.87 -7.14
CA ALA A 36 11.74 3.46 -8.46
C ALA A 36 10.91 4.76 -8.36
N GLY A 37 10.30 5.03 -7.20
CA GLY A 37 9.60 6.28 -6.91
C GLY A 37 8.08 6.13 -6.79
N ASP A 38 7.55 4.91 -6.87
CA ASP A 38 6.10 4.68 -6.70
C ASP A 38 5.68 4.93 -5.24
N VAL A 39 4.82 5.93 -5.05
CA VAL A 39 4.28 6.35 -3.75
C VAL A 39 3.47 5.24 -3.09
N ASN A 40 2.67 4.50 -3.88
CA ASN A 40 1.84 3.44 -3.35
C ASN A 40 2.72 2.32 -2.80
N MET A 41 3.82 2.02 -3.48
CA MET A 41 4.79 1.02 -3.03
C MET A 41 5.59 1.50 -1.82
N GLN A 42 5.92 2.79 -1.74
CA GLN A 42 6.52 3.36 -0.52
C GLN A 42 5.58 3.27 0.69
N ILE A 43 4.28 3.49 0.51
CA ILE A 43 3.27 3.29 1.57
C ILE A 43 3.21 1.82 1.97
N LEU A 44 3.16 0.91 0.99
CA LEU A 44 3.07 -0.52 1.22
C LEU A 44 4.30 -1.07 1.97
N VAL A 45 5.52 -0.67 1.59
CA VAL A 45 6.74 -1.00 2.34
C VAL A 45 6.67 -0.48 3.77
N GLY A 46 6.17 0.74 3.97
CA GLY A 46 5.93 1.30 5.28
C GLY A 46 5.03 0.42 6.15
N GLN A 47 3.88 0.01 5.61
CA GLN A 47 2.93 -0.87 6.30
C GLN A 47 3.52 -2.26 6.58
N MET A 48 4.26 -2.84 5.63
CA MET A 48 4.94 -4.14 5.80
C MET A 48 5.90 -4.12 6.99
N TYR A 49 6.65 -3.02 7.16
CA TYR A 49 7.53 -2.82 8.33
C TYR A 49 6.78 -2.67 9.65
N TYR A 50 5.56 -2.12 9.66
CA TYR A 50 4.74 -2.02 10.87
C TYR A 50 4.08 -3.35 11.25
N SER A 51 3.63 -4.10 10.26
CA SER A 51 2.94 -5.38 10.47
C SER A 51 3.90 -6.54 10.71
N GLY A 52 5.14 -6.47 10.22
CA GLY A 52 6.12 -7.55 10.35
C GLY A 52 5.81 -8.76 9.46
N TYR A 53 5.15 -8.55 8.32
CA TYR A 53 4.84 -9.63 7.37
C TYR A 53 6.12 -10.09 6.66
N GLY A 54 6.61 -11.29 7.00
CA GLY A 54 7.78 -11.92 6.35
C GLY A 54 9.11 -11.21 6.57
N ILE A 55 9.11 -10.08 7.30
CA ILE A 55 10.26 -9.30 7.68
C ILE A 55 10.15 -8.90 9.16
N PRO A 56 11.27 -8.71 9.87
CA PRO A 56 11.23 -8.21 11.23
C PRO A 56 10.57 -6.83 11.26
N LYS A 57 9.63 -6.68 12.20
CA LYS A 57 8.93 -5.42 12.45
C LYS A 57 9.93 -4.33 12.81
N ASP A 58 9.84 -3.21 12.11
CA ASP A 58 10.69 -2.04 12.32
C ASP A 58 9.88 -0.76 12.09
N ALA A 59 9.26 -0.29 13.16
CA ALA A 59 8.43 0.91 13.12
C ALA A 59 9.21 2.18 12.70
N GLN A 60 10.52 2.24 12.94
CA GLN A 60 11.33 3.39 12.55
C GLN A 60 11.53 3.41 11.03
N LYS A 61 11.89 2.27 10.43
CA LYS A 61 11.96 2.14 8.96
C LYS A 61 10.60 2.36 8.32
N GLY A 62 9.53 1.83 8.91
CA GLY A 62 8.16 2.06 8.44
C GLY A 62 7.81 3.55 8.35
N LYS A 63 8.10 4.31 9.41
CA LYS A 63 7.89 5.77 9.45
C LYS A 63 8.70 6.51 8.39
N LEU A 64 9.95 6.10 8.18
CA LEU A 64 10.81 6.69 7.15
C LEU A 64 10.21 6.54 5.75
N TRP A 65 9.72 5.35 5.41
CA TRP A 65 9.08 5.08 4.12
C TRP A 65 7.76 5.84 3.96
N LEU A 66 6.93 5.90 5.01
CA LEU A 66 5.70 6.70 4.99
C LEU A 66 5.98 8.21 4.87
N THR A 67 7.05 8.71 5.48
CA THR A 67 7.44 10.13 5.38
C THR A 67 7.87 10.48 3.96
N LYS A 68 8.62 9.57 3.31
CA LYS A 68 8.97 9.69 1.88
C LYS A 68 7.73 9.72 0.98
N ALA A 69 6.77 8.83 1.23
CA ALA A 69 5.53 8.77 0.47
C ALA A 69 4.62 9.99 0.70
N SER A 70 4.49 10.46 1.95
CA SER A 70 3.65 11.59 2.35
C SER A 70 4.03 12.89 1.62
N ARG A 71 5.34 13.12 1.43
CA ARG A 71 5.85 14.28 0.69
C ARG A 71 5.33 14.32 -0.76
N LEU A 72 5.09 13.16 -1.38
CA LEU A 72 4.56 13.08 -2.75
C LEU A 72 3.03 13.03 -2.78
N ARG A 73 2.40 12.35 -1.82
CA ARG A 73 0.93 12.28 -1.67
C ARG A 73 0.31 13.65 -1.41
N SER A 74 1.00 14.55 -0.71
CA SER A 74 0.51 15.92 -0.52
C SER A 74 0.37 16.73 -1.83
N GLN A 75 0.97 16.29 -2.94
CA GLN A 75 0.72 16.86 -4.27
C GLN A 75 -0.49 16.23 -4.97
N VAL A 76 -0.78 14.94 -4.73
CA VAL A 76 -1.87 14.19 -5.36
C VAL A 76 -3.23 14.38 -4.67
N TRP A 77 -3.26 14.87 -3.43
CA TRP A 77 -4.50 15.07 -2.67
C TRP A 77 -5.25 16.37 -2.95
N LYS A 78 -4.72 17.23 -3.84
CA LYS A 78 -5.41 18.46 -4.25
C LYS A 78 -6.50 18.27 -5.32
N VAL A 79 -6.79 17.04 -5.77
CA VAL A 79 -7.81 16.77 -6.82
C VAL A 79 -9.01 15.94 -6.30
N GLY A 80 -9.14 15.75 -4.99
CA GLY A 80 -10.09 14.78 -4.42
C GLY A 80 -11.28 15.30 -3.62
N ASP A 81 -11.45 16.61 -3.38
CA ASP A 81 -12.53 17.13 -2.53
C ASP A 81 -13.91 17.23 -3.24
N LYS A 82 -14.22 16.30 -4.16
CA LYS A 82 -15.62 16.08 -4.57
C LYS A 82 -16.18 14.92 -3.78
N ARG A 83 -16.89 15.25 -2.71
CA ARG A 83 -17.71 14.32 -1.93
C ARG A 83 -18.68 13.59 -2.89
N PRO A 84 -18.71 12.25 -2.91
CA PRO A 84 -19.71 11.51 -3.67
C PRO A 84 -21.09 11.74 -3.06
N GLY A 85 -22.05 12.20 -3.87
CA GLY A 85 -23.47 12.15 -3.57
C GLY A 85 -23.99 13.25 -2.64
N TYR A 86 -24.34 14.40 -3.23
CA TYR A 86 -25.57 15.12 -2.87
C TYR A 86 -25.98 15.92 -4.12
N ASN A 87 -26.77 15.28 -4.97
CA ASN A 87 -27.49 15.94 -6.07
C ASN A 87 -28.79 16.49 -5.48
N ALA A 88 -28.71 17.55 -4.67
CA ALA A 88 -29.88 18.34 -4.30
C ALA A 88 -30.08 19.42 -5.37
N SER A 89 -30.48 18.97 -6.56
CA SER A 89 -31.01 19.83 -7.61
C SER A 89 -32.53 19.73 -7.55
N ASP A 90 -33.12 20.24 -6.47
CA ASP A 90 -34.49 20.73 -6.49
C ASP A 90 -34.43 22.18 -6.03
N SER A 91 -33.96 22.97 -6.99
CA SER A 91 -34.07 24.41 -7.03
C SER A 91 -35.52 24.75 -7.32
N ASP A 92 -36.36 24.80 -6.28
CA ASP A 92 -37.60 25.60 -6.30
C ASP A 92 -37.38 26.81 -5.39
N SER A 93 -36.57 27.74 -5.89
CA SER A 93 -36.63 29.13 -5.45
C SER A 93 -37.81 29.77 -6.17
N ASP A 94 -38.98 29.77 -5.52
CA ASP A 94 -40.06 30.68 -5.91
C ASP A 94 -39.64 32.09 -5.48
N GLU A 95 -39.08 32.82 -6.43
CA GLU A 95 -38.84 34.25 -6.32
C GLU A 95 -40.02 34.97 -6.98
N SER A 96 -40.92 35.55 -6.19
CA SER A 96 -41.78 36.63 -6.69
C SER A 96 -42.13 37.66 -5.62
N ASN A 97 -41.21 38.64 -5.55
CA ASN A 97 -41.42 40.08 -5.52
C ASN A 97 -41.96 40.80 -4.27
N GLU A 98 -41.08 41.68 -3.83
CA GLU A 98 -41.20 42.86 -2.98
C GLU A 98 -42.35 43.83 -3.33
N ASP A 99 -42.80 44.52 -2.26
CA ASP A 99 -43.13 45.95 -2.17
C ASP A 99 -44.45 46.49 -2.75
N SER A 100 -45.41 46.76 -1.85
CA SER A 100 -46.09 48.07 -1.69
C SER A 100 -46.87 48.15 -0.38
#